data_AF-A0A0L6W7H2-F1
#
_entry.id   AF-A0A0L6W7H2-F1
#
_cell.length_a   1.000
_cell.length_b   1.000
_cell.length_c   1.000
_cell.angle_alpha   90.00
_cell.angle_beta   90.00
_cell.angle_gamma   90.00
#
_symmetry.space_group_name_H-M   'P 1'
#
loop_
_entity.id
_entity.type
_entity.pdbx_description
1 polymer ?
#
loop_
_entity_poly.entity_id
_entity_poly.type
_entity_poly.pdbx_seq_one_letter_code
_entity_poly.pdbx_strand_id
1 'polypeptide(L)'
;MAHFTVQHILIMRLVTQFNFPSFKSIHTLLYLASANNLEKHDIGFYDFIRTASGVYSFSLQSIIEELIQGELMDRKTIKLTEKGHHAYYALARALTPFEDYWARCVSQINLNPDFDQLQKSLKRHVLYRKAKINGKLFPVD
;
A
#
# COMPACT_ATOMS: atom_id res chain seq x y z
N MET A 1 -14.65 11.17 -16.45
CA MET A 1 -14.17 11.54 -15.09
C MET A 1 -13.47 10.33 -14.51
N ALA A 2 -12.21 10.44 -14.09
CA ALA A 2 -11.57 9.35 -13.35
C ALA A 2 -12.26 9.23 -11.98
N HIS A 3 -12.82 8.05 -11.66
CA HIS A 3 -13.43 7.80 -10.36
C HIS A 3 -12.34 7.50 -9.34
N PHE A 4 -11.94 8.49 -8.55
CA PHE A 4 -11.00 8.28 -7.45
C PHE A 4 -11.67 7.56 -6.29
N THR A 5 -11.09 6.44 -5.89
CA THR A 5 -11.43 5.78 -4.63
C THR A 5 -10.55 6.29 -3.50
N VAL A 6 -10.96 6.05 -2.26
CA VAL A 6 -10.16 6.42 -1.09
C VAL A 6 -8.80 5.72 -1.07
N GLN A 7 -8.70 4.53 -1.67
CA GLN A 7 -7.43 3.82 -1.85
C GLN A 7 -6.47 4.58 -2.78
N HIS A 8 -6.97 5.22 -3.85
CA HIS A 8 -6.14 6.08 -4.70
C HIS A 8 -5.52 7.22 -3.88
N ILE A 9 -6.34 7.87 -3.06
CA ILE A 9 -5.93 9.00 -2.24
C ILE A 9 -4.90 8.55 -1.18
N LEU A 10 -5.08 7.35 -0.61
CA LEU A 10 -4.12 6.75 0.31
C LEU A 10 -2.76 6.49 -0.36
N ILE A 11 -2.74 5.94 -1.58
CA ILE A 11 -1.49 5.73 -2.33
C ILE A 11 -0.80 7.08 -2.60
N MET A 12 -1.56 8.09 -3.01
CA MET A 12 -1.04 9.44 -3.21
C MET A 12 -0.44 10.04 -1.92
N ARG A 13 -1.11 9.87 -0.77
CA ARG A 13 -0.57 10.28 0.54
C ARG A 13 0.74 9.55 0.85
N LEU A 14 0.79 8.23 0.66
CA LEU A 14 1.97 7.43 0.96
C LEU A 14 3.20 7.90 0.18
N VAL A 15 3.08 8.07 -1.13
CA VAL A 15 4.23 8.50 -1.97
C VAL A 15 4.61 9.97 -1.76
N THR A 16 3.73 10.77 -1.16
CA THR A 16 4.05 12.15 -0.75
C THR A 16 4.85 12.18 0.54
N GLN A 17 4.61 11.23 1.45
CA GLN A 17 5.19 11.22 2.80
C GLN A 17 6.43 10.32 2.92
N PHE A 18 6.54 9.29 2.08
CA PHE A 18 7.61 8.30 2.15
C PHE A 18 8.28 8.11 0.79
N ASN A 19 9.60 7.90 0.81
CA ASN A 19 10.37 7.58 -0.39
C ASN A 19 10.40 6.06 -0.62
N PHE A 20 9.66 5.57 -1.61
CA PHE A 20 9.66 4.15 -1.97
C PHE A 20 10.67 3.85 -3.09
N PRO A 21 11.54 2.83 -2.93
CA PRO A 21 12.50 2.44 -3.98
C PRO A 21 11.86 1.57 -5.06
N SER A 22 10.67 1.02 -4.79
CA SER A 22 9.93 0.17 -5.72
C SER A 22 8.46 0.06 -5.33
N PHE A 23 7.58 -0.29 -6.27
CA PHE A 23 6.20 -0.62 -5.96
C PHE A 23 6.09 -1.82 -5.01
N LYS A 24 7.01 -2.79 -5.09
CA LYS A 24 7.09 -3.91 -4.15
C LYS A 24 7.16 -3.45 -2.69
N SER A 25 7.84 -2.33 -2.43
CA SER A 25 7.91 -1.75 -1.10
C SER A 25 6.57 -1.22 -0.61
N ILE A 26 5.76 -0.61 -1.50
CA ILE A 26 4.39 -0.17 -1.18
C ILE A 26 3.51 -1.37 -0.86
N HIS A 27 3.56 -2.43 -1.68
CA HIS A 27 2.84 -3.68 -1.44
C HIS A 27 3.21 -4.31 -0.09
N THR A 28 4.51 -4.31 0.24
CA THR A 28 5.00 -4.87 1.52
C THR A 28 4.51 -4.05 2.71
N LEU A 29 4.59 -2.71 2.62
CA LEU A 29 4.13 -1.82 3.68
C LEU A 29 2.63 -2.01 3.95
N LEU A 30 1.82 -1.94 2.90
CA LEU A 30 0.36 -2.05 3.01
C LEU A 30 -0.05 -3.43 3.51
N TYR A 31 0.62 -4.50 3.06
CA TYR A 31 0.38 -5.83 3.62
C TYR A 31 0.67 -5.87 5.12
N LEU A 32 1.82 -5.36 5.59
CA LEU A 32 2.17 -5.39 7.01
C LEU A 32 1.24 -4.51 7.86
N ALA A 33 0.83 -3.36 7.33
CA ALA A 33 -0.14 -2.48 7.98
C ALA A 33 -1.52 -3.15 8.14
N SER A 34 -1.92 -3.97 7.16
CA SER A 34 -3.15 -4.76 7.21
C SER A 34 -3.01 -6.03 8.07
N ALA A 35 -1.89 -6.73 8.00
CA ALA A 35 -1.73 -8.06 8.61
C ALA A 35 -1.57 -8.02 10.14
N ASN A 36 -1.15 -6.89 10.70
CA ASN A 36 -1.02 -6.70 12.14
C ASN A 36 -2.35 -6.40 12.85
N ASN A 37 -3.47 -6.36 12.14
CA ASN A 37 -4.79 -6.29 12.76
C ASN A 37 -5.81 -7.13 11.98
N LEU A 38 -6.42 -8.11 12.64
CA LEU A 38 -7.40 -9.03 12.03
C LEU A 38 -8.79 -8.41 11.90
N GLU A 39 -9.03 -7.23 12.47
CA GLU A 39 -10.28 -6.49 12.28
C GLU A 39 -10.34 -5.91 10.87
N LYS A 40 -11.39 -6.31 10.12
CA LYS A 40 -11.70 -5.79 8.79
C LYS A 40 -11.89 -4.29 8.85
N HIS A 41 -10.91 -3.52 8.38
CA HIS A 41 -11.16 -2.15 7.92
C HIS A 41 -11.43 -2.19 6.42
N ASP A 42 -12.53 -1.58 5.99
CA ASP A 42 -13.04 -1.58 4.61
C ASP A 42 -12.06 -1.05 3.55
N ILE A 43 -10.98 -0.36 3.96
CA ILE A 43 -9.95 0.17 3.05
C ILE A 43 -8.68 -0.69 3.00
N GLY A 44 -8.46 -1.54 4.01
CA GLY A 44 -7.21 -2.25 4.23
C GLY A 44 -7.12 -3.65 3.59
N PHE A 45 -8.19 -4.16 2.99
CA PHE A 45 -8.18 -5.50 2.38
C PHE A 45 -7.90 -5.43 0.88
N TYR A 46 -6.64 -5.18 0.57
CA TYR A 46 -6.10 -5.56 -0.72
C TYR A 46 -6.03 -7.09 -0.82
N ASP A 47 -6.21 -7.60 -2.03
CA ASP A 47 -6.18 -9.02 -2.40
C ASP A 47 -4.75 -9.60 -2.40
N PHE A 48 -4.05 -9.49 -1.28
CA PHE A 48 -2.66 -9.88 -1.17
C PHE A 48 -2.48 -11.39 -1.36
N ILE A 49 -1.58 -11.74 -2.28
CA ILE A 49 -1.05 -13.07 -2.50
C ILE A 49 0.43 -13.12 -2.14
N ARG A 50 0.90 -14.29 -1.72
CA ARG A 50 2.33 -14.56 -1.58
C ARG A 50 2.93 -14.79 -2.96
N THR A 51 4.04 -14.13 -3.26
CA THR A 51 4.89 -14.43 -4.42
C THR A 51 6.20 -15.08 -3.95
N ALA A 52 7.03 -15.53 -4.90
CA ALA A 52 8.35 -16.08 -4.57
C ALA A 52 9.26 -15.08 -3.84
N SER A 53 9.08 -13.77 -4.10
CA SER A 53 9.97 -12.73 -3.60
C SER A 53 9.34 -11.80 -2.56
N GLY A 54 8.05 -11.92 -2.27
CA GLY A 54 7.35 -11.06 -1.32
C GLY A 54 5.84 -11.18 -1.44
N VAL A 55 5.14 -10.06 -1.33
CA VAL A 55 3.68 -9.98 -1.45
C VAL A 55 3.28 -9.16 -2.65
N TYR A 56 2.10 -9.44 -3.18
CA TYR A 56 1.55 -8.71 -4.30
C TYR A 56 0.03 -8.63 -4.20
N SER A 57 -0.56 -7.50 -4.55
CA SER A 57 -2.00 -7.33 -4.70
C SER A 57 -2.33 -6.82 -6.10
N PHE A 58 -3.26 -7.48 -6.79
CA PHE A 58 -3.70 -7.03 -8.12
C PHE A 58 -4.51 -5.74 -8.03
N SER A 59 -5.38 -5.62 -7.03
CA SER A 59 -6.14 -4.38 -6.79
C SER A 59 -5.23 -3.18 -6.50
N LEU A 60 -4.22 -3.35 -5.65
CA LEU A 60 -3.21 -2.31 -5.40
C LEU A 60 -2.44 -1.95 -6.67
N GLN A 61 -2.03 -2.95 -7.45
CA GLN A 61 -1.32 -2.65 -8.69
C GLN A 61 -2.23 -1.90 -9.68
N SER A 62 -3.50 -2.27 -9.81
CA SER A 62 -4.47 -1.56 -10.66
C SER A 62 -4.53 -0.08 -10.29
N ILE A 63 -4.65 0.23 -9.00
CA ILE A 63 -4.66 1.62 -8.50
C ILE A 63 -3.37 2.37 -8.89
N ILE A 64 -2.21 1.74 -8.71
CA ILE A 64 -0.93 2.36 -9.09
C ILE A 64 -0.89 2.63 -10.60
N GLU A 65 -1.34 1.67 -11.41
CA GLU A 65 -1.39 1.81 -12.86
C GLU A 65 -2.38 2.88 -13.32
N GLU A 66 -3.54 2.99 -12.67
CA GLU A 66 -4.54 4.04 -12.91
C GLU A 66 -3.97 5.44 -12.59
N LEU A 67 -3.22 5.58 -11.48
CA LEU A 67 -2.54 6.84 -11.14
C LEU A 67 -1.45 7.21 -12.17
N ILE A 68 -0.71 6.22 -12.68
CA ILE A 68 0.33 6.44 -13.71
C ILE A 68 -0.31 6.81 -15.05
N GLN A 69 -1.31 6.06 -15.50
CA GLN A 69 -2.03 6.32 -16.74
C GLN A 69 -2.76 7.68 -16.71
N GLY A 70 -3.23 8.09 -15.54
CA GLY A 70 -3.81 9.41 -15.30
C GLY A 70 -2.79 10.56 -15.22
N GLU A 71 -1.50 10.27 -15.37
CA GLU A 71 -0.37 11.22 -15.23
C GLU A 71 -0.31 11.90 -13.86
N LEU A 72 -0.78 11.21 -12.82
CA LEU A 72 -0.76 11.69 -11.43
C LEU A 72 0.48 11.20 -10.69
N MET A 73 1.07 10.10 -11.14
CA MET A 73 2.28 9.52 -10.58
C MET A 73 3.28 9.21 -11.70
N ASP A 74 4.54 9.54 -11.49
CA ASP A 74 5.62 9.14 -12.37
C ASP A 74 6.10 7.71 -12.02
N ARG A 75 6.14 6.83 -13.04
CA ARG A 75 6.50 5.41 -12.85
C ARG A 75 7.93 5.22 -12.37
N LYS A 76 8.87 6.05 -12.83
CA LYS A 76 10.30 5.84 -12.60
C LYS A 76 10.71 6.30 -11.20
N THR A 77 10.15 7.42 -10.77
CA THR A 77 10.46 8.06 -9.49
C THR A 77 9.52 7.64 -8.37
N ILE A 78 8.35 7.07 -8.69
CA ILE A 78 7.31 6.69 -7.72
C ILE A 78 6.90 7.91 -6.88
N LYS A 79 6.80 9.07 -7.54
CA LYS A 79 6.39 10.34 -6.94
C LYS A 79 5.18 10.88 -7.68
N LEU A 80 4.42 11.72 -7.00
CA LEU A 80 3.35 12.45 -7.65
C LEU A 80 3.93 13.46 -8.65
N THR A 81 3.23 13.63 -9.76
CA THR A 81 3.42 14.79 -10.63
C THR A 81 2.81 16.02 -9.98
N GLU A 82 3.00 17.21 -10.56
CA GLU A 82 2.31 18.43 -10.10
C GLU A 82 0.78 18.24 -10.09
N LYS A 83 0.25 17.64 -11.16
CA LYS A 83 -1.17 17.26 -11.28
C LYS A 83 -1.60 16.30 -10.17
N GLY A 84 -0.76 15.32 -9.84
CA GLY A 84 -0.98 14.39 -8.73
C GLY A 84 -1.03 15.08 -7.38
N HIS A 85 -0.13 16.03 -7.12
CA HIS A 85 -0.15 16.83 -5.90
C HIS A 85 -1.43 17.65 -5.78
N HIS A 86 -1.86 18.34 -6.86
CA HIS A 86 -3.12 19.08 -6.86
C HIS A 86 -4.33 18.17 -6.57
N ALA A 87 -4.41 17.01 -7.23
CA ALA A 87 -5.48 16.04 -7.01
C ALA A 87 -5.48 15.51 -5.57
N TYR A 88 -4.30 15.18 -5.01
CA TYR A 88 -4.15 14.73 -3.63
C TYR A 88 -4.66 15.79 -2.65
N TYR A 89 -4.19 17.03 -2.73
CA TYR A 89 -4.59 18.07 -1.77
C TYR A 89 -6.07 18.41 -1.86
N ALA A 90 -6.68 18.34 -3.05
CA ALA A 90 -8.12 18.53 -3.22
C ALA A 90 -8.95 17.42 -2.54
N LEU A 91 -8.40 16.20 -2.47
CA LEU A 91 -9.12 15.01 -2.01
C LEU A 91 -8.69 14.50 -0.62
N ALA A 92 -7.61 15.05 -0.04
CA ALA A 92 -6.97 14.51 1.17
C ALA A 92 -7.91 14.38 2.37
N ARG A 93 -8.93 15.25 2.49
CA ARG A 93 -9.95 15.18 3.55
C ARG A 93 -10.77 13.89 3.53
N ALA A 94 -10.86 13.19 2.40
CA ALA A 94 -11.53 11.90 2.31
C ALA A 94 -10.80 10.80 3.11
N LEU A 95 -9.55 11.01 3.52
CA LEU A 95 -8.79 10.06 4.34
C LEU A 95 -9.05 10.17 5.84
N THR A 96 -9.77 11.20 6.32
CA THR A 96 -10.00 11.39 7.76
C THR A 96 -10.59 10.17 8.49
N PRO A 97 -11.54 9.41 7.92
CA PRO A 97 -12.04 8.20 8.56
C PRO A 97 -11.03 7.03 8.64
N PHE A 98 -9.84 7.20 8.05
CA PHE A 98 -8.83 6.15 7.86
C PHE A 98 -7.48 6.48 8.52
N GLU A 99 -7.47 7.44 9.45
CA GLU A 99 -6.27 7.81 10.20
C GLU A 99 -5.71 6.64 11.01
N ASP A 100 -6.53 5.70 11.47
CA ASP A 100 -6.05 4.48 12.15
C ASP A 100 -5.20 3.60 11.22
N TYR A 101 -5.63 3.43 9.97
CA TYR A 101 -4.86 2.69 8.99
C TYR A 101 -3.58 3.43 8.61
N TRP A 102 -3.66 4.77 8.46
CA TRP A 102 -2.49 5.62 8.28
C TRP A 102 -1.48 5.46 9.43
N ALA A 103 -1.93 5.48 10.68
CA ALA A 103 -1.09 5.29 11.85
C ALA A 103 -0.38 3.93 11.85
N ARG A 104 -1.04 2.88 11.35
CA ARG A 104 -0.41 1.56 11.16
C ARG A 104 0.70 1.59 10.10
N CYS A 105 0.47 2.25 8.96
CA CYS A 105 1.51 2.46 7.95
C CYS A 105 2.71 3.21 8.54
N VAL A 106 2.47 4.30 9.26
CA VAL A 106 3.52 5.07 9.95
C VAL A 106 4.26 4.21 10.97
N SER A 107 3.54 3.42 11.77
CA SER A 107 4.14 2.49 12.73
C SER A 107 5.04 1.47 12.06
N GLN A 108 4.62 0.89 10.93
CA GLN A 108 5.47 -0.04 10.17
C GLN A 108 6.73 0.63 9.62
N ILE A 109 6.65 1.86 9.11
CA ILE A 109 7.84 2.61 8.67
C ILE A 109 8.77 2.92 9.86
N ASN A 110 8.23 3.34 11.00
CA ASN A 110 9.05 3.65 12.19
C ASN A 110 9.74 2.41 12.77
N LEU A 111 9.06 1.26 12.75
CA LEU A 111 9.63 -0.02 13.18
C LEU A 111 10.63 -0.60 12.18
N ASN A 112 10.58 -0.15 10.93
CA ASN A 112 11.41 -0.64 9.83
C ASN A 112 12.05 0.55 9.11
N PRO A 113 13.15 1.11 9.65
CA PRO A 113 13.75 2.36 9.16
C PRO A 113 14.27 2.29 7.73
N ASP A 114 14.39 1.08 7.18
CA ASP A 114 14.76 0.83 5.79
C ASP A 114 13.92 -0.31 5.18
N PHE A 115 13.93 -0.39 3.86
CA PHE A 115 13.15 -1.38 3.12
C PHE A 115 13.66 -2.82 3.31
N ASP A 116 14.93 -3.02 3.66
CA ASP A 116 15.45 -4.36 3.95
C ASP A 116 14.89 -4.89 5.27
N GLN A 117 14.73 -4.02 6.26
CA GLN A 117 14.06 -4.34 7.52
C GLN A 117 12.58 -4.62 7.29
N LEU A 118 11.91 -3.83 6.45
CA LEU A 118 10.51 -4.09 6.08
C LEU A 118 10.34 -5.47 5.42
N GLN A 119 11.25 -5.85 4.52
CA GLN A 119 11.28 -7.18 3.92
C GLN A 119 11.61 -8.30 4.93
N LYS A 120 12.49 -8.06 5.90
CA LYS A 120 12.77 -9.01 6.99
C LYS A 120 11.52 -9.22 7.86
N SER A 121 10.80 -8.15 8.20
CA SER A 121 9.55 -8.19 8.95
C SER A 121 8.48 -8.98 8.20
N LEU A 122 8.33 -8.77 6.89
CA LEU A 122 7.47 -9.59 6.04
C LEU A 122 7.80 -11.08 6.15
N LYS A 123 9.08 -11.45 5.99
CA LYS A 123 9.52 -12.85 6.03
C LYS A 123 9.28 -13.52 7.39
N ARG A 124 9.22 -12.74 8.47
CA ARG A 124 8.93 -13.22 9.83
C ARG A 124 7.43 -13.32 10.11
N HIS A 125 6.59 -12.62 9.35
CA HIS A 125 5.14 -12.58 9.57
C HIS A 125 4.49 -13.96 9.41
N VAL A 126 3.67 -14.37 10.37
CA VAL A 126 3.09 -15.72 10.43
C VAL A 126 2.21 -16.03 9.23
N LEU A 127 1.31 -15.12 8.84
CA LEU A 127 0.43 -15.31 7.67
C LEU A 127 1.23 -15.49 6.38
N TYR A 128 2.32 -14.73 6.20
CA TYR A 128 3.21 -14.86 5.05
C TYR A 128 3.91 -16.21 5.01
N ARG A 129 4.44 -16.66 6.15
CA ARG A 129 5.15 -17.95 6.24
C ARG A 129 4.23 -19.13 5.98
N LYS A 130 2.98 -19.07 6.43
CA LYS A 130 1.98 -20.14 6.28
C LYS A 130 1.38 -20.23 4.88
N ALA A 131 1.25 -19.12 4.17
CA ALA A 131 0.68 -19.11 2.82
C ALA A 131 1.58 -19.84 1.82
N LYS A 132 1.00 -20.59 0.88
CA LYS A 132 1.73 -21.13 -0.28
C LYS A 132 2.07 -20.00 -1.27
N ILE A 133 3.06 -20.19 -2.12
CA ILE A 133 3.27 -19.29 -3.27
C ILE A 133 2.00 -19.28 -4.12
N ASN A 134 1.60 -18.09 -4.58
CA ASN A 134 0.31 -17.76 -5.22
C ASN A 134 -0.92 -17.99 -4.34
N GLY A 135 -0.74 -18.33 -3.06
CA GLY A 135 -1.81 -18.43 -2.08
C GLY A 135 -2.22 -17.07 -1.55
N LYS A 136 -3.52 -16.91 -1.27
CA LYS A 136 -4.07 -15.75 -0.56
C LYS A 136 -3.45 -15.64 0.83
N LEU A 137 -3.10 -14.42 1.22
CA LEU A 137 -2.47 -14.15 2.51
C LEU A 137 -3.47 -13.86 3.62
N PHE A 138 -4.67 -13.46 3.24
CA PHE A 138 -5.80 -13.30 4.15
C PHE A 138 -6.84 -14.40 3.88
N PRO A 139 -7.43 -14.98 4.93
CA PRO A 139 -8.56 -15.89 4.76
C PRO A 139 -9.71 -15.16 4.07
N VAL A 140 -10.34 -15.85 3.12
CA VAL A 140 -11.66 -15.44 2.62
C VAL A 140 -12.64 -16.10 3.58
N ASP A 141 -13.42 -15.31 4.30
CA ASP A 141 -14.59 -15.82 5.01
C ASP A 141 -15.63 -16.34 4.00
#